data_AF-A0A5Q0JRU2-F1
#
_entry.id   AF-A0A5Q0JRU2-F1
#
_cell.length_a   1.000
_cell.length_b   1.000
_cell.length_c   1.000
_cell.angle_alpha   90.00
_cell.angle_beta   90.00
_cell.angle_gamma   90.00
#
_symmetry.space_group_name_H-M   'P 1'
#
loop_
_entity.id
_entity.type
_entity.pdbx_description
1 polymer ?
#
loop_
_entity_poly.entity_id
_entity_poly.type
_entity_poly.pdbx_seq_one_letter_code
_entity_poly.pdbx_strand_id
1 'polypeptide(L)'
;MFLKFNFLLILLVSKAVFAQSENATIPNSYIAFHTSEALEIDGDDTEVAWEKVPWSQPFIDIQGVKKPKYNTQVKMLWDDTYFYIFAKLEEPHVWADITQHDAIIFHNNNFEVFVDTNGDAQNYYEIEVNALNTIWDLFLSKPYRETNVVLNDWTATGMKSAIKINGTLNNPTDVDRGWTVEMALPWHIFKTSYFEKNVPKNEFWRVNFSRVNWEHQLTNGKYQRKKEANGKLLPEYNWVWSPQGVINMHEPEKWGYVYFSSKKAGETDVFDIPNDDKIKWKLFELYRAQNDFKNRNKNWATRIKDISNTPITVEGETIQPILEHHSFGYTISIESPFTNALLIIKEDGSFLKKDK
;
A
#
# COMPACT_ATOMS: atom_id res chain seq x y z
N MET A 1 -27.72 53.17 29.12
CA MET A 1 -28.22 52.26 28.07
C MET A 1 -27.23 52.33 26.91
N PHE A 2 -26.18 51.51 26.93
CA PHE A 2 -25.11 51.53 25.93
C PHE A 2 -25.19 50.26 25.09
N LEU A 3 -25.61 50.41 23.83
CA LEU A 3 -25.59 49.38 22.79
C LEU A 3 -24.13 49.13 22.39
N LYS A 4 -23.63 47.91 22.58
CA LYS A 4 -22.38 47.44 21.96
C LYS A 4 -22.71 46.74 20.64
N PHE A 5 -22.33 47.38 19.54
CA PHE A 5 -22.32 46.80 18.20
C PHE A 5 -21.18 45.77 18.11
N ASN A 6 -21.49 44.49 17.91
CA ASN A 6 -20.50 43.48 17.54
C ASN A 6 -20.44 43.43 16.00
N PHE A 7 -19.31 43.87 15.44
CA PHE A 7 -18.99 43.72 14.03
C PHE A 7 -18.42 42.31 13.82
N LEU A 8 -19.19 41.43 13.17
CA LEU A 8 -18.75 40.08 12.82
C LEU A 8 -17.97 40.15 11.50
N LEU A 9 -16.64 40.07 11.56
CA LEU A 9 -15.76 40.01 10.40
C LEU A 9 -15.80 38.59 9.82
N ILE A 10 -16.55 38.38 8.74
CA ILE A 10 -16.56 37.13 7.98
C ILE A 10 -15.29 37.06 7.13
N LEU A 11 -14.30 36.30 7.60
CA LEU A 11 -13.14 35.90 6.80
C LEU A 11 -13.58 34.82 5.81
N LEU A 12 -13.81 35.22 4.55
CA LEU A 12 -13.89 34.33 3.40
C LEU A 12 -12.51 33.69 3.17
N VAL A 13 -12.32 32.48 3.70
CA VAL A 13 -11.20 31.61 3.28
C VAL A 13 -11.58 30.99 1.94
N SER A 14 -11.09 31.59 0.86
CA SER A 14 -11.12 31.00 -0.47
C SER A 14 -10.30 29.71 -0.46
N LYS A 15 -10.96 28.56 -0.45
CA LYS A 15 -10.31 27.30 -0.81
C LYS A 15 -9.96 27.37 -2.29
N ALA A 16 -8.69 27.66 -2.59
CA ALA A 16 -8.14 27.38 -3.90
C ALA A 16 -8.23 25.88 -4.12
N VAL A 17 -9.22 25.47 -4.92
CA VAL A 17 -9.28 24.13 -5.49
C VAL A 17 -8.13 24.06 -6.49
N PHE A 18 -7.00 23.52 -6.07
CA PHE A 18 -6.01 23.05 -7.04
C PHE A 18 -6.64 21.86 -7.73
N ALA A 19 -7.11 22.06 -8.95
CA ALA A 19 -7.30 20.98 -9.90
C ALA A 19 -5.92 20.37 -10.15
N GLN A 20 -5.56 19.35 -9.39
CA GLN A 20 -4.42 18.51 -9.71
C GLN A 20 -4.76 17.82 -11.04
N SER A 21 -3.87 17.94 -12.02
CA SER A 21 -4.02 17.18 -13.26
C SER A 21 -4.02 15.69 -12.89
N GLU A 22 -5.13 15.01 -13.16
CA GLU A 22 -5.28 13.56 -13.00
C GLU A 22 -4.42 12.82 -14.03
N ASN A 23 -3.10 12.81 -13.84
CA ASN A 23 -2.31 11.72 -14.39
C ASN A 23 -2.56 10.54 -13.46
N ALA A 24 -3.46 9.64 -13.85
CA ALA A 24 -3.69 8.39 -13.15
C ALA A 24 -2.35 7.67 -13.02
N THR A 25 -1.83 7.56 -11.80
CA THR A 25 -0.56 6.92 -11.55
C THR A 25 -0.73 5.42 -11.75
N ILE A 26 -0.12 4.88 -12.81
CA ILE A 26 -0.12 3.45 -13.07
C ILE A 26 0.60 2.77 -11.91
N PRO A 27 -0.03 1.79 -11.22
CA PRO A 27 0.65 1.07 -10.15
C PRO A 27 1.87 0.31 -10.68
N ASN A 28 2.93 0.26 -9.88
CA ASN A 28 4.15 -0.45 -10.26
C ASN A 28 3.92 -1.97 -10.36
N SER A 29 4.77 -2.66 -11.11
CA SER A 29 4.79 -4.13 -11.16
C SER A 29 6.18 -4.69 -10.88
N TYR A 30 6.23 -5.91 -10.35
CA TYR A 30 7.45 -6.67 -10.09
C TYR A 30 7.21 -8.16 -10.35
N ILE A 31 8.22 -8.85 -10.87
CA ILE A 31 8.18 -10.30 -11.07
C ILE A 31 9.03 -10.97 -9.98
N ALA A 32 8.37 -11.63 -9.04
CA ALA A 32 9.03 -12.48 -8.06
C ALA A 32 9.29 -13.85 -8.70
N PHE A 33 10.57 -14.21 -8.82
CA PHE A 33 10.96 -15.50 -9.40
C PHE A 33 11.04 -16.59 -8.34
N HIS A 34 10.81 -17.82 -8.77
CA HIS A 34 10.95 -18.99 -7.91
C HIS A 34 12.43 -19.26 -7.60
N THR A 35 12.76 -19.53 -6.33
CA THR A 35 14.07 -19.99 -5.91
C THR A 35 13.99 -21.43 -5.39
N SER A 36 15.02 -22.23 -5.68
CA SER A 36 15.25 -23.54 -5.05
C SER A 36 16.36 -23.51 -4.01
N GLU A 37 16.96 -22.34 -3.80
CA GLU A 37 17.99 -22.08 -2.81
C GLU A 37 17.32 -21.76 -1.49
N ALA A 38 17.75 -22.42 -0.41
CA ALA A 38 17.29 -22.09 0.93
C ALA A 38 17.94 -20.77 1.36
N LEU A 39 17.12 -19.80 1.76
CA LEU A 39 17.59 -18.51 2.26
C LEU A 39 17.73 -18.54 3.79
N GLU A 40 18.85 -18.03 4.30
CA GLU A 40 19.04 -17.79 5.72
C GLU A 40 18.58 -16.37 6.03
N ILE A 41 17.52 -16.22 6.83
CA ILE A 41 16.96 -14.90 7.10
C ILE A 41 17.81 -14.22 8.17
N ASP A 42 18.86 -13.53 7.74
CA ASP A 42 19.86 -12.87 8.59
C ASP A 42 19.97 -11.35 8.36
N GLY A 43 19.24 -10.83 7.37
CA GLY A 43 19.19 -9.40 7.05
C GLY A 43 20.24 -8.97 6.02
N ASP A 44 20.99 -9.90 5.41
CA ASP A 44 21.92 -9.63 4.30
C ASP A 44 21.34 -10.10 2.95
N ASP A 45 21.92 -9.62 1.84
CA ASP A 45 21.57 -10.10 0.48
C ASP A 45 22.71 -10.86 -0.18
N THR A 46 23.50 -11.58 0.63
CA THR A 46 24.70 -12.30 0.15
C THR A 46 24.40 -13.60 -0.58
N GLU A 47 23.19 -14.11 -0.46
CA GLU A 47 22.72 -15.30 -1.16
C GLU A 47 22.65 -15.06 -2.66
N VAL A 48 23.05 -16.08 -3.42
CA VAL A 48 23.14 -16.00 -4.89
C VAL A 48 21.76 -15.77 -5.51
N ALA A 49 20.68 -16.24 -4.86
CA ALA A 49 19.32 -15.98 -5.29
C ALA A 49 18.98 -14.48 -5.32
N TRP A 50 19.44 -13.68 -4.34
CA TRP A 50 19.19 -12.24 -4.30
C TRP A 50 19.95 -11.48 -5.39
N GLU A 51 21.13 -11.94 -5.79
CA GLU A 51 21.90 -11.34 -6.89
C GLU A 51 21.23 -11.55 -8.26
N LYS A 52 20.43 -12.61 -8.39
CA LYS A 52 19.78 -13.02 -9.65
C LYS A 52 18.50 -12.26 -9.98
N VAL A 53 17.97 -11.46 -9.06
CA VAL A 53 16.73 -10.70 -9.25
C VAL A 53 16.96 -9.20 -9.19
N PRO A 54 16.26 -8.40 -10.01
CA PRO A 54 16.46 -6.97 -10.05
C PRO A 54 15.89 -6.29 -8.80
N TRP A 55 16.45 -5.14 -8.44
CA TRP A 55 15.80 -4.22 -7.50
C TRP A 55 14.51 -3.65 -8.10
N SER A 56 13.53 -3.34 -7.24
CA SER A 56 12.38 -2.52 -7.58
C SER A 56 12.84 -1.11 -8.01
N GLN A 57 11.91 -0.34 -8.59
CA GLN A 57 12.10 1.11 -8.65
C GLN A 57 12.27 1.68 -7.23
N PRO A 58 13.10 2.74 -7.05
CA PRO A 58 13.16 3.51 -5.82
C PRO A 58 11.80 3.97 -5.34
N PHE A 59 11.62 4.00 -4.03
CA PHE A 59 10.41 4.52 -3.42
C PHE A 59 10.24 6.01 -3.75
N ILE A 60 8.99 6.43 -3.83
CA ILE A 60 8.58 7.82 -4.08
C ILE A 60 7.70 8.31 -2.93
N ASP A 61 7.53 9.62 -2.77
CA ASP A 61 6.47 10.16 -1.91
C ASP A 61 5.11 9.53 -2.26
N ILE A 62 4.29 9.20 -1.25
CA ILE A 62 3.01 8.50 -1.42
C ILE A 62 2.05 9.15 -2.42
N GLN A 63 2.16 10.47 -2.64
CA GLN A 63 1.35 11.18 -3.64
C GLN A 63 1.92 11.09 -5.07
N GLY A 64 3.09 10.50 -5.25
CA GLY A 64 3.72 10.20 -6.55
C GLY A 64 4.49 11.34 -7.19
N VAL A 65 4.76 12.44 -6.47
CA VAL A 65 5.34 13.66 -7.06
C VAL A 65 6.82 13.85 -6.72
N LYS A 66 7.23 13.51 -5.50
CA LYS A 66 8.55 13.91 -4.96
C LYS A 66 9.46 12.72 -4.73
N LYS A 67 10.72 12.87 -5.13
CA LYS A 67 11.77 11.91 -4.76
C LYS A 67 12.12 12.06 -3.27
N PRO A 68 12.11 10.97 -2.48
CA PRO A 68 12.58 10.92 -1.11
C PRO A 68 14.02 11.40 -0.93
N LYS A 69 14.33 11.87 0.29
CA LYS A 69 15.69 12.28 0.66
C LYS A 69 16.65 11.09 0.70
N TYR A 70 16.17 9.93 1.15
CA TYR A 70 16.96 8.72 1.27
C TYR A 70 16.35 7.62 0.43
N ASN A 71 17.18 6.85 -0.25
CA ASN A 71 16.71 5.79 -1.14
C ASN A 71 16.13 4.63 -0.33
N THR A 72 15.09 3.99 -0.87
CA THR A 72 14.56 2.73 -0.38
C THR A 72 14.11 1.90 -1.58
N GLN A 73 14.53 0.64 -1.63
CA GLN A 73 14.23 -0.31 -2.70
C GLN A 73 14.05 -1.71 -2.13
N VAL A 74 13.35 -2.57 -2.88
CA VAL A 74 13.08 -3.95 -2.48
C VAL A 74 13.45 -4.95 -3.59
N LYS A 75 13.78 -6.17 -3.20
CA LYS A 75 13.80 -7.38 -4.04
C LYS A 75 12.75 -8.35 -3.51
N MET A 76 12.21 -9.17 -4.40
CA MET A 76 11.24 -10.20 -4.04
C MET A 76 11.57 -11.52 -4.74
N LEU A 77 11.41 -12.60 -3.98
CA LEU A 77 11.57 -13.99 -4.42
C LEU A 77 10.46 -14.82 -3.82
N TRP A 78 10.29 -16.05 -4.29
CA TRP A 78 9.41 -17.00 -3.62
C TRP A 78 9.88 -18.44 -3.77
N ASP A 79 9.46 -19.31 -2.87
CA ASP A 79 9.56 -20.77 -3.00
C ASP A 79 8.23 -21.43 -2.59
N ASP A 80 8.16 -22.76 -2.58
CA ASP A 80 6.92 -23.48 -2.22
C ASP A 80 6.45 -23.24 -0.77
N THR A 81 7.25 -22.58 0.08
CA THR A 81 6.98 -22.34 1.50
C THR A 81 6.78 -20.87 1.85
N TYR A 82 7.54 -19.97 1.24
CA TYR A 82 7.65 -18.57 1.62
C TYR A 82 7.56 -17.62 0.42
N PHE A 83 6.95 -16.47 0.68
CA PHE A 83 7.19 -15.23 -0.04
C PHE A 83 8.34 -14.47 0.65
N TYR A 84 9.41 -14.19 -0.09
CA TYR A 84 10.61 -13.52 0.42
C TYR A 84 10.67 -12.06 -0.01
N ILE A 85 11.03 -11.19 0.93
CA ILE A 85 11.21 -9.75 0.71
C ILE A 85 12.57 -9.35 1.30
N PHE A 86 13.37 -8.64 0.50
CA PHE A 86 14.57 -7.96 0.96
C PHE A 86 14.45 -6.48 0.69
N ALA A 87 14.56 -5.63 1.71
CA ALA A 87 14.49 -4.18 1.59
C ALA A 87 15.82 -3.54 2.03
N LYS A 88 16.24 -2.51 1.31
CA LYS A 88 17.41 -1.70 1.64
C LYS A 88 17.00 -0.25 1.83
N LEU A 89 17.23 0.28 3.03
CA LEU A 89 16.84 1.62 3.44
C LEU A 89 18.11 2.43 3.73
N GLU A 90 18.38 3.47 2.94
CA GLU A 90 19.40 4.47 3.29
C GLU A 90 18.90 5.27 4.50
N GLU A 91 19.71 5.39 5.53
CA GLU A 91 19.37 6.16 6.74
C GLU A 91 20.66 6.57 7.43
N PRO A 92 21.02 7.87 7.44
CA PRO A 92 22.21 8.36 8.13
C PRO A 92 22.10 8.36 9.66
N HIS A 93 20.90 8.21 10.21
CA HIS A 93 20.68 8.12 11.64
C HIS A 93 19.71 6.98 11.95
N VAL A 94 20.24 5.79 12.21
CA VAL A 94 19.41 4.62 12.49
C VAL A 94 19.01 4.64 13.96
N TRP A 95 17.72 4.82 14.24
CA TRP A 95 17.21 4.86 15.61
C TRP A 95 15.86 4.15 15.73
N ALA A 96 15.67 3.50 16.87
CA ALA A 96 14.43 2.83 17.26
C ALA A 96 14.44 2.58 18.76
N ASP A 97 13.28 2.72 19.40
CA ASP A 97 13.11 2.54 20.85
C ASP A 97 11.85 1.74 21.22
N ILE A 98 11.02 1.40 20.23
CA ILE A 98 9.84 0.57 20.40
C ILE A 98 10.26 -0.90 20.33
N THR A 99 10.09 -1.62 21.43
CA THR A 99 10.54 -3.02 21.61
C THR A 99 9.40 -4.01 21.83
N GLN A 100 8.19 -3.52 22.14
CA GLN A 100 7.03 -4.36 22.39
C GLN A 100 6.38 -4.75 21.06
N HIS A 101 6.19 -6.06 20.85
CA HIS A 101 5.41 -6.60 19.74
C HIS A 101 3.97 -6.05 19.77
N ASP A 102 3.43 -5.71 18.60
CA ASP A 102 2.11 -5.07 18.41
C ASP A 102 1.92 -3.71 19.11
N ALA A 103 3.03 -3.03 19.42
CA ALA A 103 2.99 -1.61 19.71
C ALA A 103 2.79 -0.81 18.42
N ILE A 104 2.34 0.44 18.55
CA ILE A 104 2.20 1.36 17.41
C ILE A 104 3.59 1.73 16.85
N ILE A 105 4.10 0.96 15.89
CA ILE A 105 5.49 1.00 15.42
C ILE A 105 5.81 2.23 14.57
N PHE A 106 4.84 2.77 13.81
CA PHE A 106 5.05 3.96 12.97
C PHE A 106 5.52 5.23 13.72
N HIS A 107 5.59 5.20 15.06
CA HIS A 107 6.25 6.24 15.85
C HIS A 107 7.80 6.19 15.80
N ASN A 108 8.39 5.12 15.28
CA ASN A 108 9.77 5.03 14.82
C ASN A 108 9.83 5.16 13.30
N ASN A 109 11.04 5.24 12.74
CA ASN A 109 11.21 4.90 11.33
C ASN A 109 10.96 3.39 11.18
N ASN A 110 10.10 3.00 10.26
CA ASN A 110 9.73 1.61 10.02
C ASN A 110 9.78 1.27 8.51
N PHE A 111 9.67 -0.02 8.22
CA PHE A 111 9.36 -0.56 6.91
C PHE A 111 8.05 -1.35 7.00
N GLU A 112 7.17 -1.19 6.02
CA GLU A 112 5.82 -1.75 6.05
C GLU A 112 5.58 -2.58 4.79
N VAL A 113 4.94 -3.74 4.95
CA VAL A 113 4.54 -4.65 3.87
C VAL A 113 3.02 -4.75 3.85
N PHE A 114 2.43 -4.57 2.68
CA PHE A 114 0.99 -4.64 2.47
C PHE A 114 0.66 -5.70 1.43
N VAL A 115 -0.31 -6.58 1.71
CA VAL A 115 -0.68 -7.69 0.82
C VAL A 115 -2.19 -7.83 0.73
N ASP A 116 -2.73 -7.77 -0.49
CA ASP A 116 -4.09 -8.17 -0.85
C ASP A 116 -3.98 -9.30 -1.90
N THR A 117 -4.41 -10.49 -1.50
CA THR A 117 -4.12 -11.75 -2.18
C THR A 117 -5.07 -12.09 -3.33
N ASN A 118 -6.21 -11.42 -3.42
CA ASN A 118 -7.19 -11.65 -4.48
C ASN A 118 -7.54 -10.35 -5.24
N GLY A 119 -7.05 -9.21 -4.79
CA GLY A 119 -7.31 -7.92 -5.38
C GLY A 119 -8.74 -7.43 -5.19
N ASP A 120 -9.48 -7.88 -4.18
CA ASP A 120 -10.85 -7.41 -3.95
C ASP A 120 -10.91 -6.08 -3.16
N ALA A 121 -9.73 -5.57 -2.74
CA ALA A 121 -9.51 -4.42 -1.89
C ALA A 121 -10.08 -4.54 -0.47
N GLN A 122 -10.28 -5.78 0.00
CA GLN A 122 -10.74 -6.15 1.33
C GLN A 122 -9.78 -7.19 1.92
N ASN A 123 -9.97 -7.55 3.19
CA ASN A 123 -9.25 -8.67 3.85
C ASN A 123 -7.74 -8.70 3.58
N TYR A 124 -7.09 -7.55 3.74
CA TYR A 124 -5.68 -7.38 3.44
C TYR A 124 -4.83 -7.37 4.69
N TYR A 125 -3.53 -7.59 4.50
CA TYR A 125 -2.55 -7.76 5.55
C TYR A 125 -1.57 -6.59 5.56
N GLU A 126 -1.12 -6.24 6.76
CA GLU A 126 -0.11 -5.23 7.01
C GLU A 126 0.90 -5.78 8.00
N ILE A 127 2.19 -5.59 7.72
CA ILE A 127 3.28 -5.97 8.62
C ILE A 127 4.26 -4.80 8.67
N GLU A 128 4.44 -4.23 9.86
CA GLU A 128 5.45 -3.20 10.12
C GLU A 128 6.66 -3.80 10.85
N VAL A 129 7.85 -3.32 10.53
CA VAL A 129 9.09 -3.66 11.22
C VAL A 129 9.98 -2.42 11.40
N ASN A 130 10.54 -2.24 12.59
CA ASN A 130 11.53 -1.18 12.85
C ASN A 130 12.97 -1.71 12.86
N ALA A 131 13.94 -0.81 13.05
CA ALA A 131 15.36 -1.17 13.09
C ALA A 131 15.78 -2.09 14.26
N LEU A 132 14.89 -2.35 15.22
CA LEU A 132 15.10 -3.32 16.31
C LEU A 132 14.56 -4.73 15.95
N ASN A 133 14.00 -4.90 14.76
CA ASN A 133 13.22 -6.08 14.37
C ASN A 133 11.96 -6.29 15.23
N THR A 134 11.42 -5.23 15.83
CA THR A 134 10.11 -5.27 16.48
C THR A 134 9.03 -5.32 15.40
N ILE A 135 8.05 -6.21 15.54
CA ILE A 135 6.99 -6.45 14.56
C ILE A 135 5.65 -5.94 15.10
N TRP A 136 4.84 -5.41 14.18
CA TRP A 136 3.40 -5.20 14.36
C TRP A 136 2.71 -5.73 13.13
N ASP A 137 1.87 -6.75 13.30
CA ASP A 137 1.13 -7.38 12.22
C ASP A 137 -0.38 -7.20 12.39
N LEU A 138 -1.06 -6.92 11.28
CA LEU A 138 -2.48 -6.60 11.27
C LEU A 138 -3.20 -7.30 10.12
N PHE A 139 -4.45 -7.66 10.39
CA PHE A 139 -5.42 -8.03 9.37
C PHE A 139 -6.56 -7.03 9.34
N LEU A 140 -6.82 -6.47 8.15
CA LEU A 140 -7.83 -5.46 7.92
C LEU A 140 -8.93 -6.03 7.03
N SER A 141 -10.10 -6.25 7.62
CA SER A 141 -11.26 -6.77 6.87
C SER A 141 -11.74 -5.78 5.81
N LYS A 142 -11.60 -4.47 6.06
CA LYS A 142 -11.98 -3.40 5.14
C LYS A 142 -10.99 -2.23 5.17
N PRO A 143 -10.91 -1.42 4.11
CA PRO A 143 -10.22 -0.13 4.12
C PRO A 143 -10.76 0.83 5.20
N TYR A 144 -9.90 1.70 5.77
CA TYR A 144 -10.30 2.67 6.80
C TYR A 144 -11.35 3.71 6.38
N ARG A 145 -11.55 3.89 5.06
CA ARG A 145 -12.63 4.72 4.51
C ARG A 145 -14.01 4.11 4.76
N GLU A 146 -14.08 2.81 5.02
CA GLU A 146 -15.28 2.08 5.40
C GLU A 146 -15.38 1.94 6.93
N THR A 147 -16.57 1.58 7.43
CA THR A 147 -16.73 1.24 8.85
C THR A 147 -15.99 -0.06 9.13
N ASN A 148 -14.74 0.03 9.60
CA ASN A 148 -13.84 -1.09 9.75
C ASN A 148 -13.79 -1.64 11.19
N VAL A 149 -13.60 -2.95 11.30
CA VAL A 149 -13.09 -3.61 12.50
C VAL A 149 -11.66 -4.02 12.17
N VAL A 150 -10.68 -3.30 12.72
CA VAL A 150 -9.28 -3.71 12.64
C VAL A 150 -9.07 -4.85 13.60
N LEU A 151 -8.59 -6.00 13.11
CA LEU A 151 -8.21 -7.12 13.95
C LEU A 151 -6.72 -6.98 14.26
N ASN A 152 -6.43 -6.30 15.37
CA ASN A 152 -5.08 -6.06 15.87
C ASN A 152 -4.43 -7.28 16.57
N ASP A 153 -5.16 -8.40 16.68
CA ASP A 153 -4.71 -9.63 17.33
C ASP A 153 -4.36 -10.74 16.30
N TRP A 154 -4.24 -10.39 15.01
CA TRP A 154 -3.78 -11.33 13.99
C TRP A 154 -2.25 -11.38 13.99
N THR A 155 -1.66 -12.57 14.16
CA THR A 155 -0.21 -12.76 14.13
C THR A 155 0.22 -13.57 12.91
N ALA A 156 1.26 -13.10 12.20
CA ALA A 156 1.92 -13.76 11.08
C ALA A 156 2.74 -14.99 11.53
N THR A 157 2.05 -16.01 12.04
CA THR A 157 2.66 -17.17 12.70
C THR A 157 3.62 -17.92 11.78
N GLY A 158 4.87 -18.05 12.21
CA GLY A 158 5.94 -18.73 11.44
C GLY A 158 6.70 -17.82 10.49
N MET A 159 6.35 -16.53 10.41
CA MET A 159 7.18 -15.51 9.77
C MET A 159 8.58 -15.50 10.36
N LYS A 160 9.56 -15.30 9.49
CA LYS A 160 10.95 -15.00 9.88
C LYS A 160 11.28 -13.59 9.41
N SER A 161 11.99 -12.83 10.23
CA SER A 161 12.52 -11.53 9.87
C SER A 161 13.87 -11.30 10.51
N ALA A 162 14.73 -10.56 9.83
CA ALA A 162 16.01 -10.12 10.34
C ALA A 162 16.35 -8.72 9.85
N ILE A 163 17.07 -7.98 10.70
CA ILE A 163 17.53 -6.62 10.45
C ILE A 163 19.05 -6.59 10.53
N LYS A 164 19.68 -5.95 9.56
CA LYS A 164 21.12 -5.65 9.59
C LYS A 164 21.35 -4.16 9.46
N ILE A 165 22.10 -3.60 10.40
CA ILE A 165 22.44 -2.18 10.44
C ILE A 165 23.82 -1.99 9.82
N ASN A 166 23.91 -1.14 8.80
CA ASN A 166 25.16 -0.70 8.21
C ASN A 166 25.59 0.62 8.85
N GLY A 167 26.11 0.52 10.07
CA GLY A 167 26.32 1.64 10.98
C GLY A 167 26.15 1.22 12.44
N THR A 168 25.62 2.08 13.28
CA THR A 168 25.31 1.80 14.68
C THR A 168 23.89 2.22 15.06
N LEU A 169 23.21 1.40 15.87
CA LEU A 169 21.87 1.72 16.33
C LEU A 169 21.89 2.76 17.45
N ASN A 170 21.02 3.77 17.37
CA ASN A 170 20.80 4.77 18.41
C ASN A 170 22.06 5.57 18.80
N ASN A 171 23.00 5.75 17.88
CA ASN A 171 24.20 6.55 18.10
C ASN A 171 24.11 7.91 17.38
N PRO A 172 23.89 9.02 18.10
CA PRO A 172 23.81 10.33 17.47
C PRO A 172 25.17 10.95 17.13
N THR A 173 26.28 10.26 17.40
CA THR A 173 27.64 10.81 17.24
C THR A 173 28.32 10.42 15.93
N ASP A 174 27.74 9.49 15.18
CA ASP A 174 28.20 9.06 13.87
C ASP A 174 27.13 9.28 12.79
N VAL A 175 27.45 8.80 11.59
CA VAL A 175 26.60 8.83 10.40
C VAL A 175 26.61 7.45 9.80
N ASP A 176 25.43 6.84 9.74
CA ASP A 176 25.24 5.50 9.22
C ASP A 176 25.07 5.50 7.68
N ARG A 177 25.10 4.31 7.09
CA ARG A 177 24.68 4.12 5.70
C ARG A 177 23.20 3.75 5.61
N GLY A 178 22.69 3.07 6.62
CA GLY A 178 21.30 2.65 6.70
C GLY A 178 21.14 1.25 7.27
N TRP A 179 20.06 0.59 6.91
CA TRP A 179 19.72 -0.73 7.40
C TRP A 179 18.95 -1.52 6.34
N THR A 180 18.96 -2.84 6.50
CA THR A 180 18.27 -3.78 5.63
C THR A 180 17.25 -4.57 6.43
N VAL A 181 16.19 -4.97 5.74
CA VAL A 181 15.14 -5.83 6.23
C VAL A 181 15.11 -7.06 5.35
N GLU A 182 15.15 -8.24 5.94
CA GLU A 182 14.89 -9.49 5.23
C GLU A 182 13.74 -10.23 5.90
N MET A 183 12.78 -10.70 5.10
CA MET A 183 11.58 -11.38 5.57
C MET A 183 11.30 -12.62 4.75
N ALA A 184 10.85 -13.67 5.43
CA ALA A 184 10.23 -14.84 4.83
C ALA A 184 8.80 -14.98 5.40
N LEU A 185 7.81 -14.71 4.56
CA LEU A 185 6.39 -14.80 4.89
C LEU A 185 5.85 -16.17 4.47
N PRO A 186 5.52 -17.08 5.40
CA PRO A 186 4.99 -18.37 5.04
C PRO A 186 3.67 -18.19 4.31
N TRP A 187 3.44 -18.94 3.23
CA TRP A 187 2.18 -18.81 2.51
C TRP A 187 0.99 -18.97 3.43
N HIS A 188 1.00 -19.94 4.35
CA HIS A 188 -0.17 -20.28 5.16
C HIS A 188 -0.77 -19.11 5.97
N ILE A 189 -0.01 -18.05 6.26
CA ILE A 189 -0.53 -16.87 6.98
C ILE A 189 -1.64 -16.15 6.17
N PHE A 190 -1.63 -16.32 4.85
CA PHE A 190 -2.57 -15.71 3.92
C PHE A 190 -3.80 -16.58 3.60
N LYS A 191 -3.97 -17.74 4.26
CA LYS A 191 -5.13 -18.60 4.02
C LYS A 191 -6.37 -18.02 4.67
N THR A 192 -7.45 -17.96 3.90
CA THR A 192 -8.81 -17.62 4.35
C THR A 192 -9.69 -18.85 4.54
N SER A 193 -9.29 -20.01 3.98
CA SER A 193 -10.02 -21.26 4.16
C SER A 193 -9.12 -22.49 4.27
N TYR A 194 -9.64 -23.56 4.89
CA TYR A 194 -8.88 -24.78 5.21
C TYR A 194 -8.28 -25.49 3.98
N PHE A 195 -8.99 -25.48 2.86
CA PHE A 195 -8.58 -26.16 1.63
C PHE A 195 -7.93 -25.22 0.61
N GLU A 196 -7.68 -23.96 0.98
CA GLU A 196 -7.09 -22.98 0.08
C GLU A 196 -5.65 -23.37 -0.27
N LYS A 197 -5.39 -23.43 -1.57
CA LYS A 197 -4.04 -23.46 -2.13
C LYS A 197 -3.66 -22.02 -2.44
N ASN A 198 -2.80 -21.45 -1.62
CA ASN A 198 -2.53 -20.02 -1.63
C ASN A 198 -1.10 -19.68 -2.05
N VAL A 199 -0.41 -20.61 -2.72
CA VAL A 199 0.83 -20.33 -3.44
C VAL A 199 0.44 -19.83 -4.84
N PRO A 200 0.59 -18.53 -5.15
CA PRO A 200 0.04 -17.90 -6.36
C PRO A 200 0.91 -18.14 -7.60
N LYS A 201 1.24 -19.40 -7.90
CA LYS A 201 2.16 -19.76 -8.99
C LYS A 201 1.62 -19.32 -10.36
N ASN A 202 2.36 -18.42 -11.03
CA ASN A 202 1.97 -17.73 -12.26
C ASN A 202 0.68 -16.91 -12.12
N GLU A 203 0.43 -16.42 -10.91
CA GLU A 203 -0.62 -15.46 -10.59
C GLU A 203 0.03 -14.19 -10.02
N PHE A 204 -0.74 -13.13 -9.85
CA PHE A 204 -0.26 -11.91 -9.22
C PHE A 204 -1.11 -11.55 -8.01
N TRP A 205 -0.46 -10.92 -7.02
CA TRP A 205 -1.13 -10.27 -5.89
C TRP A 205 -0.98 -8.76 -5.95
N ARG A 206 -1.82 -8.06 -5.20
CA ARG A 206 -1.68 -6.62 -4.94
C ARG A 206 -0.77 -6.47 -3.73
N VAL A 207 0.42 -5.90 -3.93
CA VAL A 207 1.41 -5.74 -2.87
C VAL A 207 1.94 -4.31 -2.89
N ASN A 208 2.17 -3.74 -1.72
CA ASN A 208 2.91 -2.49 -1.63
C ASN A 208 3.85 -2.48 -0.43
N PHE A 209 4.74 -1.50 -0.45
CA PHE A 209 5.71 -1.28 0.61
C PHE A 209 5.72 0.19 0.98
N SER A 210 5.86 0.47 2.27
CA SER A 210 6.05 1.82 2.81
C SER A 210 7.33 1.89 3.63
N ARG A 211 7.87 3.08 3.70
CA ARG A 211 8.77 3.52 4.76
C ARG A 211 8.12 4.73 5.42
N VAL A 212 7.75 4.59 6.68
CA VAL A 212 7.47 5.77 7.51
C VAL A 212 8.80 6.35 7.96
N ASN A 213 8.99 7.63 7.67
CA ASN A 213 10.21 8.34 7.99
C ASN A 213 9.90 9.63 8.74
N TRP A 214 10.48 9.78 9.93
CA TRP A 214 10.42 11.00 10.71
C TRP A 214 11.72 11.80 10.60
N GLU A 215 11.59 13.12 10.60
CA GLU A 215 12.71 13.93 11.03
C GLU A 215 12.96 13.72 12.53
N HIS A 216 14.22 13.72 12.92
CA HIS A 216 14.62 13.56 14.31
C HIS A 216 15.19 14.86 14.89
N GLN A 217 15.22 14.92 16.21
CA GLN A 217 15.97 15.87 17.01
C GLN A 217 16.60 15.12 18.19
N LEU A 218 17.63 15.71 18.80
CA LEU A 218 18.24 15.15 20.01
C LEU A 218 17.71 15.87 21.24
N THR A 219 17.31 15.10 22.25
CA THR A 219 16.96 15.62 23.58
C THR A 219 17.75 14.82 24.62
N ASN A 220 18.64 15.49 25.34
CA ASN A 220 19.58 14.86 26.28
C ASN A 220 20.37 13.69 25.65
N GLY A 221 20.82 13.87 24.40
CA GLY A 221 21.59 12.86 23.68
C GLY A 221 20.78 11.66 23.15
N LYS A 222 19.45 11.69 23.23
CA LYS A 222 18.58 10.64 22.68
C LYS A 222 17.78 11.14 21.48
N TYR A 223 17.60 10.28 20.49
CA TYR A 223 16.71 10.53 19.37
C TYR A 223 15.26 10.72 19.82
N GLN A 224 14.60 11.68 19.21
CA GLN A 224 13.16 11.91 19.31
C GLN A 224 12.64 12.42 17.98
N ARG A 225 11.36 12.16 17.68
CA ARG A 225 10.67 12.81 16.56
C ARG A 225 10.74 14.33 16.71
N LYS A 226 11.07 15.00 15.61
CA LYS A 226 11.28 16.45 15.59
C LYS A 226 9.98 17.21 15.80
N LYS A 227 10.08 18.31 16.55
CA LYS A 227 8.96 19.20 16.87
C LYS A 227 9.21 20.61 16.31
N GLU A 228 8.11 21.29 15.97
CA GLU A 228 8.09 22.73 15.76
C GLU A 228 8.32 23.48 17.09
N ALA A 229 8.59 24.79 16.99
CA ALA A 229 8.78 25.66 18.15
C ALA A 229 7.58 25.69 19.13
N ASN A 230 6.36 25.41 18.62
CA ASN A 230 5.13 25.33 19.42
C ASN A 230 4.95 23.97 20.13
N GLY A 231 5.89 23.02 19.95
CA GLY A 231 5.85 21.68 20.54
C GLY A 231 5.09 20.62 19.70
N LYS A 232 4.46 21.00 18.58
CA LYS A 232 3.80 20.07 17.66
C LYS A 232 4.82 19.23 16.91
N LEU A 233 4.56 17.94 16.75
CA LEU A 233 5.38 17.08 15.89
C LEU A 233 5.32 17.56 14.44
N LEU A 234 6.47 17.57 13.76
CA LEU A 234 6.50 17.62 12.30
C LEU A 234 5.82 16.38 11.73
N PRO A 235 5.16 16.45 10.56
CA PRO A 235 4.53 15.27 9.97
C PRO A 235 5.58 14.23 9.58
N GLU A 236 5.16 12.96 9.61
CA GLU A 236 5.88 11.87 8.99
C GLU A 236 5.90 12.01 7.46
N TYR A 237 6.89 11.37 6.85
CA TYR A 237 6.91 11.11 5.43
C TYR A 237 6.58 9.65 5.16
N ASN A 238 5.70 9.41 4.20
CA ASN A 238 5.39 8.08 3.70
C ASN A 238 6.03 7.93 2.32
N TRP A 239 7.10 7.15 2.24
CA TRP A 239 7.77 6.83 0.99
C TRP A 239 7.39 5.41 0.59
N VAL A 240 6.87 5.22 -0.61
CA VAL A 240 6.23 3.98 -1.03
C VAL A 240 6.79 3.46 -2.33
N TRP A 241 6.73 2.14 -2.54
CA TRP A 241 7.09 1.55 -3.83
C TRP A 241 6.10 1.98 -4.92
N SER A 242 4.81 1.67 -4.78
CA SER A 242 3.76 2.08 -5.71
C SER A 242 2.98 3.28 -5.15
N PRO A 243 2.98 4.44 -5.82
CA PRO A 243 2.32 5.65 -5.33
C PRO A 243 0.79 5.51 -5.26
N GLN A 244 0.18 6.14 -4.27
CA GLN A 244 -1.27 6.12 -4.03
C GLN A 244 -1.97 7.39 -4.54
N GLY A 245 -1.22 8.47 -4.79
CA GLY A 245 -1.76 9.77 -5.20
C GLY A 245 -2.41 10.58 -4.06
N VAL A 246 -2.62 9.95 -2.91
CA VAL A 246 -3.16 10.54 -1.68
C VAL A 246 -2.35 10.01 -0.49
N ILE A 247 -2.33 10.74 0.63
CA ILE A 247 -1.68 10.30 1.87
C ILE A 247 -2.58 9.28 2.57
N ASN A 248 -2.70 8.10 1.97
CA ASN A 248 -3.49 6.97 2.48
C ASN A 248 -2.96 5.67 1.86
N MET A 249 -2.26 4.86 2.65
CA MET A 249 -1.75 3.56 2.18
C MET A 249 -2.86 2.50 2.10
N HIS A 250 -3.98 2.70 2.79
CA HIS A 250 -5.09 1.75 2.85
C HIS A 250 -6.07 1.96 1.68
N GLU A 251 -5.50 1.98 0.47
CA GLU A 251 -6.21 1.91 -0.81
C GLU A 251 -5.67 0.73 -1.64
N PRO A 252 -5.95 -0.53 -1.26
CA PRO A 252 -5.33 -1.71 -1.89
C PRO A 252 -5.53 -1.80 -3.40
N GLU A 253 -6.61 -1.20 -3.90
CA GLU A 253 -6.87 -1.09 -5.33
C GLU A 253 -5.75 -0.35 -6.11
N LYS A 254 -4.93 0.46 -5.44
CA LYS A 254 -3.81 1.24 -6.01
C LYS A 254 -2.42 0.66 -5.70
N TRP A 255 -2.33 -0.46 -4.98
CA TRP A 255 -1.05 -1.11 -4.69
C TRP A 255 -0.36 -1.64 -5.94
N GLY A 256 0.91 -2.03 -5.84
CA GLY A 256 1.63 -2.61 -6.96
C GLY A 256 1.17 -4.02 -7.30
N TYR A 257 1.62 -4.55 -8.43
CA TYR A 257 1.39 -5.93 -8.86
C TYR A 257 2.65 -6.75 -8.65
N VAL A 258 2.58 -7.81 -7.85
CA VAL A 258 3.67 -8.78 -7.74
C VAL A 258 3.23 -10.06 -8.41
N TYR A 259 3.86 -10.38 -9.54
CA TYR A 259 3.62 -11.61 -10.29
C TYR A 259 4.62 -12.69 -9.86
N PHE A 260 4.12 -13.83 -9.41
CA PHE A 260 4.93 -14.92 -8.88
C PHE A 260 5.24 -15.93 -9.98
N SER A 261 6.31 -15.65 -10.73
CA SER A 261 6.71 -16.49 -11.85
C SER A 261 7.23 -17.85 -11.38
N SER A 262 6.76 -18.91 -12.04
CA SER A 262 7.30 -20.27 -11.88
C SER A 262 8.70 -20.46 -12.46
N LYS A 263 9.21 -19.47 -13.20
CA LYS A 263 10.58 -19.46 -13.71
C LYS A 263 11.58 -19.25 -12.58
N LYS A 264 12.80 -19.74 -12.77
CA LYS A 264 13.84 -19.68 -11.74
C LYS A 264 14.43 -18.26 -11.63
N ALA A 265 14.88 -17.89 -10.43
CA ALA A 265 15.66 -16.67 -10.23
C ALA A 265 16.82 -16.59 -11.25
N GLY A 266 16.92 -15.46 -11.95
CA GLY A 266 17.92 -15.22 -13.00
C GLY A 266 17.43 -15.54 -14.42
N GLU A 267 16.26 -16.18 -14.57
CA GLU A 267 15.59 -16.32 -15.87
C GLU A 267 14.82 -15.02 -16.21
N THR A 268 14.31 -14.95 -17.44
CA THR A 268 13.49 -13.81 -17.90
C THR A 268 12.03 -14.20 -17.99
N ASP A 269 11.15 -13.33 -17.49
CA ASP A 269 9.71 -13.41 -17.70
C ASP A 269 9.12 -12.04 -18.04
N VAL A 270 7.88 -12.06 -18.52
CA VAL A 270 7.12 -10.85 -18.83
C VAL A 270 5.79 -10.92 -18.10
N PHE A 271 5.43 -9.81 -17.48
CA PHE A 271 4.14 -9.63 -16.84
C PHE A 271 3.57 -8.28 -17.25
N ASP A 272 2.40 -8.33 -17.87
CA ASP A 272 1.58 -7.16 -18.17
C ASP A 272 0.37 -7.15 -17.25
N ILE A 273 0.04 -5.97 -16.73
CA ILE A 273 -1.18 -5.79 -15.93
C ILE A 273 -2.39 -6.11 -16.82
N PRO A 274 -3.27 -7.06 -16.42
CA PRO A 274 -4.42 -7.43 -17.23
C PRO A 274 -5.33 -6.24 -17.53
N ASN A 275 -5.95 -6.24 -18.72
CA ASN A 275 -6.87 -5.17 -19.09
C ASN A 275 -8.11 -5.13 -18.18
N ASP A 276 -8.53 -6.27 -17.62
CA ASP A 276 -9.60 -6.32 -16.62
C ASP A 276 -9.26 -5.51 -15.36
N ASP A 277 -7.98 -5.47 -14.93
CA ASP A 277 -7.55 -4.64 -13.80
C ASP A 277 -7.56 -3.14 -14.15
N LYS A 278 -7.31 -2.79 -15.41
CA LYS A 278 -7.47 -1.41 -15.88
C LYS A 278 -8.95 -0.99 -15.86
N ILE A 279 -9.88 -1.90 -16.16
CA ILE A 279 -11.33 -1.67 -15.98
C ILE A 279 -11.67 -1.54 -14.49
N LYS A 280 -11.08 -2.37 -13.63
CA LYS A 280 -11.25 -2.28 -12.18
C LYS A 280 -10.82 -0.91 -11.64
N TRP A 281 -9.74 -0.30 -12.15
CA TRP A 281 -9.39 1.08 -11.78
C TRP A 281 -10.51 2.06 -12.10
N LYS A 282 -11.14 1.93 -13.27
CA LYS A 282 -12.31 2.73 -13.67
C LYS A 282 -13.54 2.48 -12.79
N LEU A 283 -13.76 1.23 -12.37
CA LEU A 283 -14.81 0.93 -11.38
C LEU A 283 -14.55 1.63 -10.04
N PHE A 284 -13.31 1.66 -9.55
CA PHE A 284 -12.95 2.39 -8.34
C PHE A 284 -13.04 3.92 -8.51
N GLU A 285 -12.75 4.48 -9.69
CA GLU A 285 -13.03 5.89 -10.01
C GLU A 285 -14.53 6.19 -9.88
N LEU A 286 -15.39 5.33 -10.46
CA LEU A 286 -16.84 5.48 -10.39
C LEU A 286 -17.40 5.32 -8.98
N TYR A 287 -16.88 4.36 -8.20
CA TYR A 287 -17.22 4.19 -6.79
C TYR A 287 -16.90 5.45 -5.97
N ARG A 288 -15.72 6.06 -6.18
CA ARG A 288 -15.38 7.34 -5.52
C ARG A 288 -16.31 8.47 -5.96
N ALA A 289 -16.61 8.57 -7.26
CA ALA A 289 -17.55 9.57 -7.78
C ALA A 289 -18.96 9.42 -7.16
N GLN A 290 -19.40 8.18 -6.93
CA GLN A 290 -20.67 7.85 -6.28
C GLN A 290 -20.67 8.24 -4.78
N ASN A 291 -19.58 7.99 -4.06
CA ASN A 291 -19.38 8.47 -2.69
C ASN A 291 -19.40 10.00 -2.59
N ASP A 292 -18.71 10.69 -3.50
CA ASP A 292 -18.70 12.15 -3.56
C ASP A 292 -20.07 12.72 -3.91
N PHE A 293 -20.82 12.05 -4.77
CA PHE A 293 -22.20 12.41 -5.07
C PHE A 293 -23.08 12.29 -3.83
N LYS A 294 -23.02 11.16 -3.09
CA LYS A 294 -23.77 10.98 -1.83
C LYS A 294 -23.39 12.01 -0.77
N ASN A 295 -22.11 12.30 -0.60
CA ASN A 295 -21.64 13.26 0.39
C ASN A 295 -22.25 14.66 0.16
N ARG A 296 -22.37 15.06 -1.11
CA ARG A 296 -22.96 16.33 -1.55
C ARG A 296 -24.49 16.34 -1.51
N ASN A 297 -25.14 15.29 -2.01
CA ASN A 297 -26.60 15.25 -2.24
C ASN A 297 -27.39 14.50 -1.16
N LYS A 298 -26.70 13.87 -0.21
CA LYS A 298 -27.25 12.99 0.85
C LYS A 298 -27.96 11.73 0.34
N ASN A 299 -27.95 11.50 -0.97
CA ASN A 299 -28.48 10.32 -1.64
C ASN A 299 -27.49 9.85 -2.71
N TRP A 300 -27.48 8.55 -3.00
CA TRP A 300 -26.73 7.98 -4.12
C TRP A 300 -27.26 8.49 -5.46
N ALA A 301 -26.38 8.62 -6.45
CA ALA A 301 -26.81 8.80 -7.83
C ALA A 301 -27.54 7.54 -8.31
N THR A 302 -28.59 7.72 -9.12
CA THR A 302 -29.40 6.62 -9.68
C THR A 302 -29.12 6.38 -11.16
N ARG A 303 -28.27 7.20 -11.78
CA ARG A 303 -27.89 7.07 -13.19
C ARG A 303 -26.38 7.30 -13.32
N ILE A 304 -25.71 6.49 -14.14
CA ILE A 304 -24.27 6.63 -14.41
C ILE A 304 -23.89 8.06 -14.83
N LYS A 305 -24.71 8.70 -15.66
CA LYS A 305 -24.46 10.09 -16.11
C LYS A 305 -24.37 11.12 -14.97
N ASP A 306 -24.95 10.83 -13.81
CA ASP A 306 -24.87 11.75 -12.68
C ASP A 306 -23.49 11.69 -11.97
N ILE A 307 -22.68 10.66 -12.27
CA ILE A 307 -21.32 10.44 -11.72
C ILE A 307 -20.21 10.31 -12.78
N SER A 308 -20.55 10.07 -14.05
CA SER A 308 -19.62 10.04 -15.18
C SER A 308 -20.31 10.49 -16.46
N ASN A 309 -19.87 11.61 -17.03
CA ASN A 309 -20.48 12.25 -18.20
C ASN A 309 -19.70 12.03 -19.51
N THR A 310 -18.57 11.34 -19.46
CA THR A 310 -17.71 11.07 -20.61
C THR A 310 -17.64 9.58 -20.89
N PRO A 311 -17.54 9.16 -22.16
CA PRO A 311 -17.24 7.76 -22.49
C PRO A 311 -15.98 7.31 -21.76
N ILE A 312 -16.05 6.15 -21.12
CA ILE A 312 -14.90 5.55 -20.43
C ILE A 312 -14.22 4.62 -21.42
N THR A 313 -12.91 4.78 -21.59
CA THR A 313 -12.12 3.94 -22.49
C THR A 313 -10.98 3.25 -21.74
N VAL A 314 -10.69 2.02 -22.12
CA VAL A 314 -9.56 1.23 -21.61
C VAL A 314 -8.93 0.56 -22.82
N GLU A 315 -7.63 0.79 -23.05
CA GLU A 315 -6.89 0.20 -24.19
C GLU A 315 -7.59 0.38 -25.56
N GLY A 316 -8.21 1.54 -25.78
CA GLY A 316 -8.93 1.86 -27.01
C GLY A 316 -10.37 1.35 -27.08
N GLU A 317 -10.78 0.44 -26.20
CA GLU A 317 -12.15 -0.07 -26.12
C GLU A 317 -13.03 0.84 -25.24
N THR A 318 -14.25 1.10 -25.70
CA THR A 318 -15.23 1.85 -24.90
C THR A 318 -16.02 0.90 -24.02
N ILE A 319 -15.99 1.13 -22.72
CA ILE A 319 -16.73 0.33 -21.73
C ILE A 319 -18.01 1.05 -21.29
N GLN A 320 -19.06 0.28 -21.01
CA GLN A 320 -20.38 0.79 -20.63
C GLN A 320 -20.73 0.30 -19.22
N PRO A 321 -20.51 1.13 -18.18
CA PRO A 321 -20.90 0.77 -16.83
C PRO A 321 -22.43 0.77 -16.68
N ILE A 322 -22.93 -0.18 -15.90
CA ILE A 322 -24.34 -0.30 -15.52
C ILE A 322 -24.41 -0.06 -14.02
N LEU A 323 -25.26 0.89 -13.60
CA LEU A 323 -25.54 1.18 -12.19
C LEU A 323 -26.90 0.60 -11.81
N GLU A 324 -26.91 -0.34 -10.87
CA GLU A 324 -28.11 -0.96 -10.34
C GLU A 324 -28.30 -0.58 -8.87
N HIS A 325 -29.54 -0.34 -8.47
CA HIS A 325 -29.91 -0.06 -7.08
C HIS A 325 -30.73 -1.20 -6.51
N HIS A 326 -30.48 -1.52 -5.25
CA HIS A 326 -31.26 -2.49 -4.49
C HIS A 326 -31.44 -2.03 -3.05
N SER A 327 -32.28 -2.73 -2.29
CA SER A 327 -32.61 -2.37 -0.91
C SER A 327 -31.40 -2.28 0.02
N PHE A 328 -30.31 -2.95 -0.33
CA PHE A 328 -29.06 -2.99 0.46
C PHE A 328 -27.96 -2.02 -0.01
N GLY A 329 -28.14 -1.29 -1.12
CA GLY A 329 -27.05 -0.51 -1.70
C GLY A 329 -27.13 -0.37 -3.22
N TYR A 330 -25.96 -0.36 -3.87
CA TYR A 330 -25.84 -0.27 -5.31
C TYR A 330 -24.68 -1.13 -5.81
N THR A 331 -24.75 -1.53 -7.07
CA THR A 331 -23.63 -2.11 -7.80
C THR A 331 -23.34 -1.30 -9.04
N ILE A 332 -22.06 -1.19 -9.39
CA ILE A 332 -21.62 -0.72 -10.71
C ILE A 332 -20.93 -1.90 -11.37
N SER A 333 -21.41 -2.30 -12.55
CA SER A 333 -20.87 -3.45 -13.29
C SER A 333 -20.45 -3.07 -14.70
N ILE A 334 -19.42 -3.75 -15.21
CA ILE A 334 -18.91 -3.64 -16.57
C ILE A 334 -18.66 -5.05 -17.10
N GLU A 335 -19.16 -5.35 -18.31
CA GLU A 335 -18.73 -6.52 -19.05
C GLU A 335 -17.40 -6.20 -19.74
N SER A 336 -16.35 -6.98 -19.45
CA SER A 336 -15.03 -6.78 -20.06
C SER A 336 -15.06 -7.11 -21.55
N PRO A 337 -14.67 -6.18 -22.45
CA PRO A 337 -14.53 -6.49 -23.87
C PRO A 337 -13.33 -7.41 -24.15
N PHE A 338 -12.44 -7.62 -23.18
CA PHE A 338 -11.24 -8.43 -23.34
C PHE A 338 -11.45 -9.89 -22.96
N THR A 339 -12.28 -10.16 -21.95
CA THR A 339 -12.48 -11.51 -21.39
C THR A 339 -13.95 -11.95 -21.37
N ASN A 340 -14.89 -11.04 -21.66
CA ASN A 340 -16.34 -11.20 -21.44
C ASN A 340 -16.74 -11.45 -19.97
N ALA A 341 -15.80 -11.35 -19.02
CA ALA A 341 -16.11 -11.45 -17.59
C ALA A 341 -16.93 -10.25 -17.13
N LEU A 342 -17.84 -10.48 -16.18
CA LEU A 342 -18.58 -9.42 -15.52
C LEU A 342 -17.77 -8.94 -14.30
N LEU A 343 -17.36 -7.68 -14.34
CA LEU A 343 -16.59 -7.01 -13.28
C LEU A 343 -17.55 -6.10 -12.51
N ILE A 344 -17.58 -6.19 -11.18
CA ILE A 344 -18.57 -5.53 -10.33
C ILE A 344 -17.86 -4.84 -9.16
N ILE A 345 -18.26 -3.63 -8.84
CA ILE A 345 -17.96 -2.97 -7.55
C ILE A 345 -19.26 -2.67 -6.80
N LYS A 346 -19.26 -2.92 -5.49
CA LYS A 346 -20.40 -2.68 -4.60
C LYS A 346 -20.30 -1.35 -3.85
N GLU A 347 -21.35 -1.01 -3.10
CA GLU A 347 -21.43 0.19 -2.26
C GLU A 347 -20.40 0.26 -1.14
N ASP A 348 -19.84 -0.87 -0.72
CA ASP A 348 -18.79 -0.99 0.30
C ASP A 348 -17.38 -1.03 -0.30
N GLY A 349 -17.26 -0.84 -1.62
CA GLY A 349 -15.99 -0.87 -2.35
C GLY A 349 -15.42 -2.26 -2.58
N SER A 350 -16.14 -3.34 -2.24
CA SER A 350 -15.72 -4.70 -2.59
C SER A 350 -15.83 -4.94 -4.10
N PHE A 351 -14.81 -5.57 -4.66
CA PHE A 351 -14.73 -5.93 -6.08
C PHE A 351 -15.02 -7.42 -6.29
N LEU A 352 -15.75 -7.73 -7.36
CA LEU A 352 -16.08 -9.10 -7.77
C LEU A 352 -15.82 -9.25 -9.26
N LYS A 353 -15.26 -10.40 -9.63
CA LYS A 353 -15.15 -10.84 -11.03
C LYS A 353 -15.91 -12.16 -11.19
N LYS A 354 -16.76 -12.23 -12.21
CA LYS A 354 -17.47 -13.44 -12.61
C LYS A 354 -17.12 -13.75 -14.07
N ASP A 355 -16.35 -14.81 -14.26
CA ASP A 355 -16.07 -15.34 -15.60
C ASP A 355 -17.35 -15.93 -16.22
N LYS A 356 -17.46 -15.85 -17.55
CA LYS A 356 -18.60 -16.39 -18.31
C LYS A 356 -18.46 -17.88 -18.60
#